data_AF-A0A5A7MTW0-F1
#
_entry.id   AF-A0A5A7MTW0-F1
#
_cell.length_a   1.000
_cell.length_b   1.000
_cell.length_c   1.000
_cell.angle_alpha   90.00
_cell.angle_beta   90.00
_cell.angle_gamma   90.00
#
_symmetry.space_group_name_H-M   'P 1'
#
loop_
_entity.id
_entity.type
_entity.pdbx_description
1 polymer ?
#
loop_
_entity_poly.entity_id
_entity_poly.type
_entity_poly.pdbx_seq_one_letter_code
_entity_poly.pdbx_strand_id
1 'polypeptide(L)'
;MKPRRAGSDFGFPRWGGYGRDTDAVHVRMCDFHDCNEAGEHPAPKSPHNNERWYFCERHAADYNRNWNFFAGMNEEAVRDFMRKEAEAEAATGFRQSNAFSWGGATDADGLTRAERDAYDALDLEPTASGAEIKARFRSLAKQYHPDRNPGDKEAARLFHGVRTAYDVLKAKAG
;
A
#
# COMPACT_ATOMS: atom_id res chain seq x y z
N MET A 1 43.49 -12.25 42.23
CA MET A 1 43.21 -11.09 41.35
C MET A 1 42.57 -11.57 40.06
N LYS A 2 41.35 -11.15 39.72
CA LYS A 2 40.77 -11.35 38.37
C LYS A 2 41.05 -10.09 37.52
N PRO A 3 41.45 -10.20 36.24
CA PRO A 3 41.60 -9.02 35.41
C PRO A 3 40.23 -8.40 35.09
N ARG A 4 40.11 -7.09 35.28
CA ARG A 4 38.91 -6.32 34.92
C ARG A 4 38.93 -6.13 33.40
N ARG A 5 37.90 -6.61 32.69
CA ARG A 5 37.71 -6.31 31.26
C ARG A 5 37.56 -4.79 31.13
N ALA A 6 38.41 -4.16 30.32
CA ALA A 6 38.27 -2.76 29.98
C ALA A 6 37.03 -2.60 29.09
N GLY A 7 36.04 -1.82 29.53
CA GLY A 7 34.85 -1.50 28.75
C GLY A 7 35.23 -0.53 27.63
N SER A 8 34.95 -0.91 26.38
CA SER A 8 34.88 0.04 25.25
C SER A 8 33.58 0.83 25.35
N ASP A 9 33.54 1.73 26.32
CA ASP A 9 32.42 2.62 26.66
C ASP A 9 32.62 3.97 25.95
N PHE A 10 32.40 4.01 24.63
CA PHE A 10 32.34 5.26 23.88
C PHE A 10 30.93 5.88 24.01
N GLY A 11 30.69 6.50 25.18
CA GLY A 11 29.84 7.68 25.41
C GLY A 11 28.52 7.88 24.66
N PHE A 12 27.49 7.02 24.87
CA PHE A 12 26.09 7.33 24.55
C PHE A 12 25.11 6.81 25.65
N PRO A 13 23.94 7.45 25.89
CA PRO A 13 23.04 7.11 27.00
C PRO A 13 22.39 5.70 26.87
N ARG A 14 22.78 4.79 27.77
CA ARG A 14 22.15 3.53 28.24
C ARG A 14 21.00 2.89 27.42
N TRP A 15 21.19 2.62 26.14
CA TRP A 15 20.59 1.44 25.50
C TRP A 15 21.77 0.53 25.18
N GLY A 16 21.77 -0.69 25.72
CA GLY A 16 22.93 -1.60 25.71
C GLY A 16 23.62 -1.69 24.34
N GLY A 17 24.95 -1.86 24.35
CA GLY A 17 25.75 -1.90 23.13
C GLY A 17 25.19 -2.91 22.13
N TYR A 18 25.19 -2.54 20.84
CA TYR A 18 24.84 -3.42 19.72
C TYR A 18 25.91 -4.53 19.54
N GLY A 19 26.14 -5.34 20.56
CA GLY A 19 26.68 -6.68 20.39
C GLY A 19 25.51 -7.53 19.93
N ARG A 20 25.37 -7.73 18.62
CA ARG A 20 24.47 -8.77 18.12
C ARG A 20 25.04 -10.09 18.59
N ASP A 21 24.42 -10.71 19.59
CA ASP A 21 24.70 -12.10 19.94
C ASP A 21 24.59 -12.92 18.66
N THR A 22 25.71 -13.48 18.19
CA THR A 22 25.74 -14.40 17.05
C THR A 22 25.37 -15.79 17.57
N ASP A 23 24.17 -15.90 18.13
CA ASP A 23 23.59 -17.21 18.43
C ASP A 23 23.17 -17.88 17.12
N ALA A 24 23.30 -19.20 17.06
CA ALA A 24 22.83 -19.96 15.92
C ALA A 24 21.30 -19.79 15.79
N VAL A 25 20.83 -19.27 14.66
CA VAL A 25 19.40 -19.15 14.37
C VAL A 25 18.82 -20.55 14.22
N HIS A 26 18.00 -20.98 15.18
CA HIS A 26 17.28 -22.24 15.08
C HIS A 26 16.20 -22.15 14.00
N VAL A 27 16.46 -22.71 12.82
CA VAL A 27 15.47 -22.83 11.75
C VAL A 27 14.48 -23.93 12.11
N ARG A 28 13.20 -23.56 12.28
CA ARG A 28 12.10 -24.51 12.43
C ARG A 28 11.75 -25.06 11.04
N MET A 29 11.47 -26.35 10.95
CA MET A 29 11.03 -26.97 9.70
C MET A 29 9.51 -26.83 9.54
N CYS A 30 9.04 -26.90 8.30
CA CYS A 30 7.62 -26.90 7.95
C CYS A 30 6.89 -28.10 8.60
N ASP A 31 5.74 -27.85 9.23
CA ASP A 31 4.91 -28.86 9.88
C ASP A 31 4.03 -29.67 8.90
N PHE A 32 4.08 -29.36 7.59
CA PHE A 32 3.32 -30.10 6.56
C PHE A 32 3.97 -31.47 6.27
N HIS A 33 3.15 -32.51 6.09
CA HIS A 33 3.62 -33.86 5.81
C HIS A 33 4.59 -33.89 4.62
N ASP A 34 5.75 -34.50 4.83
CA ASP A 34 6.80 -34.67 3.82
C ASP A 34 7.39 -33.37 3.23
N CYS A 35 7.33 -32.26 3.98
CA CYS A 35 7.98 -31.00 3.61
C CYS A 35 9.26 -30.75 4.43
N ASN A 36 10.39 -30.52 3.74
CA ASN A 36 11.69 -30.19 4.36
C ASN A 36 12.07 -28.70 4.21
N GLU A 37 11.12 -27.84 3.86
CA GLU A 37 11.35 -26.39 3.74
C GLU A 37 11.29 -25.70 5.12
N ALA A 38 11.84 -24.48 5.22
CA ALA A 38 11.80 -23.69 6.45
C ALA A 38 10.37 -23.25 6.80
N GLY A 39 9.97 -23.43 8.06
CA GLY A 39 8.66 -23.07 8.60
C GLY A 39 8.65 -21.65 9.16
N GLU A 40 8.65 -20.65 8.29
CA GLU A 40 8.71 -19.22 8.67
C GLU A 40 7.33 -18.59 8.91
N HIS A 41 6.25 -19.21 8.41
CA HIS A 41 4.91 -18.65 8.42
C HIS A 41 4.03 -19.32 9.48
N PRO A 42 3.75 -18.66 10.61
CA PRO A 42 2.88 -19.21 11.64
C PRO A 42 1.41 -19.13 11.23
N ALA A 43 0.71 -20.26 11.35
CA ALA A 43 -0.71 -20.40 11.04
C ALA A 43 -1.49 -20.86 12.29
N PRO A 44 -2.68 -20.31 12.58
CA PRO A 44 -3.47 -20.69 13.75
C PRO A 44 -4.06 -22.08 13.57
N LYS A 45 -3.90 -23.03 14.52
CA LYS A 45 -4.47 -24.38 14.37
C LYS A 45 -6.00 -24.43 14.48
N SER A 46 -6.56 -23.55 15.31
CA SER A 46 -8.02 -23.41 15.50
C SER A 46 -8.34 -21.97 15.90
N PRO A 47 -9.57 -21.47 15.65
CA PRO A 47 -9.94 -20.09 15.97
C PRO A 47 -9.80 -19.71 17.46
N HIS A 48 -9.94 -20.68 18.37
CA HIS A 48 -10.00 -20.46 19.82
C HIS A 48 -8.82 -21.08 20.60
N ASN A 49 -7.79 -21.60 19.92
CA ASN A 49 -6.56 -22.09 20.56
C ASN A 49 -5.38 -21.18 20.18
N ASN A 50 -4.45 -20.96 21.12
CA ASN A 50 -3.22 -20.21 20.89
C ASN A 50 -2.11 -21.04 20.20
N GLU A 51 -2.35 -22.33 19.99
CA GLU A 51 -1.44 -23.21 19.26
C GLU A 51 -1.33 -22.85 17.77
N ARG A 52 -0.10 -22.93 17.25
CA ARG A 52 0.25 -22.56 15.88
C ARG A 52 0.96 -23.71 15.16
N TRP A 53 0.69 -23.83 13.87
CA TRP A 53 1.52 -24.57 12.91
C TRP A 53 2.50 -23.61 12.26
N TYR A 54 3.65 -24.12 11.83
CA TYR A 54 4.68 -23.38 11.12
C TYR A 54 4.82 -23.96 9.72
N PHE A 55 4.47 -23.20 8.71
CA PHE A 55 4.52 -23.63 7.32
C PHE A 55 5.57 -22.87 6.51
N CYS A 56 6.02 -23.48 5.42
CA CYS A 56 6.72 -22.76 4.36
C CYS A 56 5.74 -21.88 3.57
N GLU A 57 6.25 -20.98 2.73
CA GLU A 57 5.42 -20.03 1.97
C GLU A 57 4.31 -20.73 1.15
N ARG A 58 4.64 -21.84 0.47
CA ARG A 58 3.69 -22.62 -0.32
C ARG A 58 2.55 -23.17 0.53
N HIS A 59 2.87 -23.84 1.63
CA HIS A 59 1.85 -24.46 2.47
C HIS A 59 1.09 -23.45 3.32
N ALA A 60 1.70 -22.32 3.67
CA ALA A 60 0.98 -21.21 4.30
C ALA A 60 -0.09 -20.64 3.36
N ALA A 61 0.21 -20.51 2.06
CA ALA A 61 -0.78 -20.11 1.07
C ALA A 61 -1.90 -21.16 0.91
N ASP A 62 -1.56 -22.45 0.84
CA ASP A 62 -2.55 -23.54 0.81
C ASP A 62 -3.46 -23.53 2.03
N TYR A 63 -2.87 -23.35 3.21
CA TYR A 63 -3.57 -23.29 4.48
C TYR A 63 -4.57 -22.13 4.53
N ASN A 64 -4.11 -20.93 4.15
CA ASN A 64 -4.95 -19.73 4.15
C ASN A 64 -6.11 -19.83 3.16
N ARG A 65 -5.87 -20.44 1.98
CA ARG A 65 -6.94 -20.68 0.99
C ARG A 65 -8.04 -21.61 1.50
N ASN A 66 -7.67 -22.58 2.33
CA ASN A 66 -8.61 -23.54 2.90
C ASN A 66 -9.13 -23.13 4.29
N TRP A 67 -8.71 -21.97 4.83
CA TRP A 67 -9.09 -21.55 6.16
C TRP A 67 -10.50 -20.94 6.18
N ASN A 68 -11.44 -21.68 6.79
CA ASN A 68 -12.79 -21.18 7.01
C ASN A 68 -12.86 -20.38 8.31
N PHE A 69 -12.70 -19.06 8.20
CA PHE A 69 -12.75 -18.15 9.35
C PHE A 69 -14.04 -18.28 10.17
N PHE A 70 -15.17 -18.57 9.52
CA PHE A 70 -16.48 -18.70 10.16
C PHE A 70 -16.80 -20.12 10.67
N ALA A 71 -15.84 -21.05 10.65
CA ALA A 71 -16.06 -22.41 11.14
C ALA A 71 -16.46 -22.39 12.62
N GLY A 72 -17.72 -22.73 12.91
CA GLY A 72 -18.28 -22.81 14.27
C GLY A 72 -19.06 -21.58 14.76
N MET A 73 -19.25 -20.54 13.93
CA MET A 73 -20.14 -19.41 14.26
C MET A 73 -21.59 -19.69 13.81
N ASN A 74 -22.57 -19.25 14.60
CA ASN A 74 -23.98 -19.23 14.20
C ASN A 74 -24.16 -18.25 13.02
N GLU A 75 -25.10 -18.55 12.12
CA GLU A 75 -25.42 -17.74 10.95
C GLU A 75 -25.75 -16.28 11.31
N GLU A 76 -26.43 -16.05 12.43
CA GLU A 76 -26.73 -14.70 12.93
C GLU A 76 -25.48 -13.95 13.38
N ALA A 77 -24.51 -14.64 14.00
CA ALA A 77 -23.24 -14.04 14.40
C ALA A 77 -22.36 -13.69 13.18
N VAL A 78 -22.40 -14.53 12.13
CA VAL A 78 -21.73 -14.26 10.85
C VAL A 78 -22.32 -13.02 10.19
N ARG A 79 -23.66 -12.91 10.15
CA ARG A 79 -24.36 -11.73 9.60
C ARG A 79 -24.07 -10.46 10.38
N ASP A 80 -24.05 -10.56 11.71
CA ASP A 80 -23.74 -9.42 12.57
C ASP A 80 -22.28 -8.97 12.41
N PHE A 81 -21.35 -9.91 12.22
CA PHE A 81 -19.96 -9.60 11.91
C PHE A 81 -19.84 -8.88 10.56
N MET A 82 -20.45 -9.44 9.51
CA MET A 82 -20.48 -8.82 8.18
C MET A 82 -21.15 -7.43 8.20
N ARG A 83 -22.22 -7.25 8.97
CA ARG A 83 -22.90 -5.96 9.12
C ARG A 83 -21.99 -4.95 9.82
N LYS A 84 -21.34 -5.33 10.92
CA LYS A 84 -20.41 -4.44 11.64
C LYS A 84 -19.18 -4.09 10.83
N GLU A 85 -18.68 -5.03 10.03
CA GLU A 85 -17.58 -4.80 9.11
C GLU A 85 -18.00 -3.82 8.00
N ALA A 86 -19.16 -4.03 7.37
CA ALA A 86 -19.71 -3.09 6.37
C ALA A 86 -20.01 -1.70 6.97
N GLU A 87 -20.51 -1.66 8.21
CA GLU A 87 -20.70 -0.42 8.96
C GLU A 87 -19.36 0.24 9.31
N ALA A 88 -18.33 -0.54 9.67
CA ALA A 88 -16.98 -0.03 9.93
C ALA A 88 -16.30 0.48 8.66
N GLU A 89 -16.44 -0.22 7.53
CA GLU A 89 -15.99 0.25 6.21
C GLU A 89 -16.71 1.55 5.81
N ALA A 90 -18.03 1.62 6.02
CA ALA A 90 -18.81 2.83 5.78
C ALA A 90 -18.48 3.96 6.77
N ALA A 91 -18.14 3.63 8.01
CA ALA A 91 -17.82 4.58 9.08
C ALA A 91 -16.36 5.04 9.06
N THR A 92 -15.44 4.27 8.47
CA THR A 92 -14.14 4.77 8.02
C THR A 92 -14.39 5.75 6.89
N GLY A 93 -14.79 6.99 7.24
CA GLY A 93 -15.03 8.12 6.35
C GLY A 93 -13.79 8.60 5.57
N PHE A 94 -12.77 7.75 5.47
CA PHE A 94 -11.67 7.90 4.54
C PHE A 94 -12.12 7.31 3.21
N ARG A 95 -12.69 8.15 2.34
CA ARG A 95 -12.57 7.94 0.89
C ARG A 95 -11.07 7.84 0.60
N GLN A 96 -10.51 6.64 0.63
CA GLN A 96 -9.12 6.43 0.28
C GLN A 96 -9.00 6.78 -1.19
N SER A 97 -8.37 7.93 -1.45
CA SER A 97 -7.47 8.03 -2.57
C SER A 97 -6.53 6.83 -2.47
N ASN A 98 -6.78 5.83 -3.32
CA ASN A 98 -5.91 4.70 -3.59
C ASN A 98 -4.53 5.22 -4.03
N ALA A 99 -3.69 5.64 -3.07
CA ALA A 99 -2.34 6.11 -3.31
C ALA A 99 -1.28 5.12 -2.79
N PHE A 100 -1.67 4.06 -2.07
CA PHE A 100 -0.75 2.99 -1.65
C PHE A 100 -1.45 1.62 -1.68
N SER A 101 -1.78 1.16 -2.89
CA SER A 101 -1.93 -0.28 -3.17
C SER A 101 -0.58 -0.78 -3.67
N TRP A 102 0.05 -1.69 -2.94
CA TRP A 102 1.19 -2.47 -3.43
C TRP A 102 0.70 -3.27 -4.65
N GLY A 103 1.13 -2.85 -5.84
CA GLY A 103 0.50 -3.23 -7.10
C GLY A 103 -0.55 -2.18 -7.48
N GLY A 104 -0.14 -1.22 -8.32
CA GLY A 104 -1.05 -0.22 -8.85
C GLY A 104 -2.22 -0.92 -9.51
N ALA A 105 -3.40 -0.83 -8.91
CA ALA A 105 -4.64 -1.19 -9.55
C ALA A 105 -4.83 -0.20 -10.71
N THR A 106 -4.25 -0.53 -11.85
CA THR A 106 -4.61 0.09 -13.11
C THR A 106 -6.01 -0.41 -13.43
N ASP A 107 -6.88 0.49 -13.86
CA ASP A 107 -8.20 0.08 -14.35
C ASP A 107 -8.04 -0.77 -15.63
N ALA A 108 -9.15 -1.26 -16.20
CA ALA A 108 -9.14 -2.04 -17.45
C ALA A 108 -8.32 -1.39 -18.58
N ASP A 109 -8.20 -0.06 -18.57
CA ASP A 109 -7.47 0.73 -19.57
C ASP A 109 -5.96 0.88 -19.28
N GLY A 110 -5.44 0.29 -18.20
CA GLY A 110 -4.02 0.38 -17.85
C GLY A 110 -3.59 1.73 -17.24
N LEU A 111 -4.53 2.66 -16.99
CA LEU A 111 -4.25 3.95 -16.39
C LEU A 111 -4.31 3.88 -14.86
N THR A 112 -3.45 4.66 -14.21
CA THR A 112 -3.58 5.02 -12.80
C THR A 112 -4.69 6.06 -12.62
N ARG A 113 -5.23 6.17 -11.41
CA ARG A 113 -6.27 7.17 -11.11
C ARG A 113 -5.81 8.60 -11.38
N ALA A 114 -4.56 8.92 -11.03
CA ALA A 114 -3.99 10.25 -11.25
C ALA A 114 -3.87 10.60 -12.74
N GLU A 115 -3.60 9.61 -13.61
CA GLU A 115 -3.56 9.82 -15.05
C GLU A 115 -4.95 10.09 -15.63
N ARG A 116 -5.99 9.36 -15.17
CA ARG A 116 -7.38 9.63 -15.57
C ARG A 116 -7.81 11.04 -15.19
N ASP A 117 -7.62 11.39 -13.92
CA ASP A 117 -7.93 12.73 -13.42
C ASP A 117 -7.17 13.82 -14.21
N ALA A 118 -5.97 13.52 -14.72
CA ALA A 118 -5.19 14.43 -15.55
C ALA A 118 -5.74 14.58 -16.98
N TYR A 119 -6.22 13.50 -17.61
CA TYR A 119 -6.92 13.58 -18.90
C TYR A 119 -8.22 14.37 -18.78
N ASP A 120 -9.00 14.12 -17.72
CA ASP A 120 -10.24 14.82 -17.43
C ASP A 120 -10.00 16.32 -17.19
N ALA A 121 -8.95 16.68 -16.45
CA ALA A 121 -8.59 18.08 -16.18
C ALA A 121 -8.17 18.86 -17.45
N LEU A 122 -7.71 18.16 -18.49
CA LEU A 122 -7.37 18.75 -19.79
C LEU A 122 -8.49 18.63 -20.83
N ASP A 123 -9.62 18.02 -20.46
CA ASP A 123 -10.75 17.72 -21.36
C ASP A 123 -10.29 16.93 -22.60
N LEU A 124 -9.59 15.82 -22.34
CA LEU A 124 -9.03 14.93 -23.34
C LEU A 124 -9.41 13.49 -23.07
N GLU A 125 -9.51 12.70 -24.15
CA GLU A 125 -9.67 11.26 -24.02
C GLU A 125 -8.34 10.59 -23.60
N PRO A 126 -8.38 9.45 -22.87
CA PRO A 126 -7.20 8.67 -22.49
C PRO A 126 -6.33 8.19 -23.66
N THR A 127 -6.89 8.21 -24.88
CA THR A 127 -6.26 7.84 -26.15
C THR A 127 -5.53 9.01 -26.83
N ALA A 128 -5.62 10.22 -26.27
CA ALA A 128 -5.04 11.42 -26.86
C ALA A 128 -3.50 11.36 -26.98
N SER A 129 -3.00 11.84 -28.11
CA SER A 129 -1.58 11.90 -28.42
C SER A 129 -0.85 13.00 -27.63
N GLY A 130 0.46 12.85 -27.45
CA GLY A 130 1.28 13.87 -26.77
C GLY A 130 1.24 15.26 -27.43
N ALA A 131 0.98 15.32 -28.74
CA ALA A 131 0.81 16.57 -29.46
C ALA A 131 -0.50 17.29 -29.06
N GLU A 132 -1.59 16.54 -28.92
CA GLU A 132 -2.91 17.04 -28.49
C GLU A 132 -2.87 17.50 -27.03
N ILE A 133 -2.22 16.73 -26.14
CA ILE A 133 -1.99 17.12 -24.74
C ILE A 133 -1.29 18.49 -24.66
N LYS A 134 -0.22 18.67 -25.46
CA LYS A 134 0.52 19.94 -25.49
C LYS A 134 -0.29 21.09 -26.07
N ALA A 135 -1.11 20.84 -27.08
CA ALA A 135 -1.98 21.84 -27.70
C ALA A 135 -3.07 22.31 -26.72
N ARG A 136 -3.74 21.38 -26.04
CA ARG A 136 -4.76 21.68 -25.02
C ARG A 136 -4.17 22.43 -23.84
N PHE A 137 -3.04 21.96 -23.30
CA PHE A 137 -2.34 22.66 -22.21
C PHE A 137 -2.04 24.11 -22.58
N ARG A 138 -1.52 24.39 -23.79
CA ARG A 138 -1.25 25.77 -24.24
C ARG A 138 -2.52 26.61 -24.34
N SER A 139 -3.62 26.03 -24.81
CA SER A 139 -4.91 26.73 -24.89
C SER A 139 -5.43 27.11 -23.50
N LEU A 140 -5.48 26.15 -22.57
CA LEU A 140 -5.96 26.34 -21.20
C LEU A 140 -5.02 27.27 -20.40
N ALA A 141 -3.70 27.13 -20.57
CA ALA A 141 -2.73 28.02 -19.95
C ALA A 141 -2.91 29.47 -20.43
N LYS A 142 -3.19 29.68 -21.72
CA LYS A 142 -3.49 31.02 -22.23
C LYS A 142 -4.82 31.54 -21.71
N GLN A 143 -5.81 30.69 -21.44
CA GLN A 143 -7.11 31.10 -20.90
C GLN A 143 -7.03 31.49 -19.42
N TYR A 144 -6.31 30.71 -18.61
CA TYR A 144 -6.20 30.89 -17.16
C TYR A 144 -4.92 31.60 -16.70
N HIS A 145 -4.13 32.17 -17.62
CA HIS A 145 -2.87 32.83 -17.27
C HIS A 145 -3.10 33.99 -16.28
N PRO A 146 -2.26 34.14 -15.23
CA PRO A 146 -2.39 35.24 -14.28
C PRO A 146 -2.29 36.62 -14.94
N ASP A 147 -1.49 36.78 -15.99
CA ASP A 147 -1.41 38.05 -16.75
C ASP A 147 -2.73 38.42 -17.44
N ARG A 148 -3.55 37.43 -17.84
CA ARG A 148 -4.85 37.69 -18.47
C ARG A 148 -5.98 37.80 -17.46
N ASN A 149 -5.85 37.12 -16.31
CA ASN A 149 -6.83 37.15 -15.22
C ASN A 149 -6.16 37.64 -13.92
N PRO A 150 -5.76 38.92 -13.84
CA PRO A 150 -5.13 39.44 -12.64
C PRO A 150 -6.12 39.45 -11.47
N GLY A 151 -5.76 38.82 -10.37
CA GLY A 151 -6.54 38.81 -9.13
C GLY A 151 -7.66 37.77 -9.04
N ASP A 152 -7.86 36.94 -10.06
CA ASP A 152 -8.85 35.87 -10.04
C ASP A 152 -8.28 34.59 -9.39
N LYS A 153 -8.83 34.24 -8.22
CA LYS A 153 -8.43 33.06 -7.44
C LYS A 153 -8.87 31.75 -8.10
N GLU A 154 -9.99 31.75 -8.83
CA GLU A 154 -10.48 30.55 -9.50
C GLU A 154 -9.62 30.24 -10.72
N ALA A 155 -9.26 31.26 -11.52
CA ALA A 155 -8.33 31.10 -12.63
C ALA A 155 -6.96 30.56 -12.16
N ALA A 156 -6.45 31.04 -11.02
CA ALA A 156 -5.20 30.54 -10.44
C ALA A 156 -5.30 29.06 -10.02
N ARG A 157 -6.43 28.65 -9.43
CA ARG A 157 -6.69 27.26 -9.04
C ARG A 157 -6.78 26.34 -10.26
N LEU A 158 -7.50 26.76 -11.29
CA LEU A 158 -7.63 26.03 -12.55
C LEU A 158 -6.28 25.92 -13.28
N PHE A 159 -5.50 27.00 -13.33
CA PHE A 159 -4.16 27.00 -13.93
C PHE A 159 -3.23 26.01 -13.23
N HIS A 160 -3.26 25.98 -11.89
CA HIS A 160 -2.48 25.00 -11.13
C HIS A 160 -2.93 23.56 -11.45
N GLY A 161 -4.24 23.30 -11.48
CA GLY A 161 -4.79 21.98 -11.85
C GLY A 161 -4.33 21.52 -13.24
N VAL A 162 -4.49 22.38 -14.25
CA VAL A 162 -4.04 22.15 -15.63
C VAL A 162 -2.53 21.89 -15.69
N ARG A 163 -1.74 22.60 -14.88
CA ARG A 163 -0.29 22.39 -14.81
C ARG A 163 0.06 21.04 -14.22
N THR A 164 -0.54 20.67 -13.08
CA THR A 164 -0.30 19.38 -12.44
C THR A 164 -0.70 18.21 -13.35
N ALA A 165 -1.82 18.32 -14.05
CA ALA A 165 -2.27 17.33 -15.02
C ALA A 165 -1.26 17.14 -16.16
N TYR A 166 -0.75 18.24 -16.73
CA TYR A 166 0.25 18.16 -17.79
C TYR A 166 1.56 17.50 -17.32
N ASP A 167 2.02 17.79 -16.10
CA ASP A 167 3.25 17.21 -15.57
C ASP A 167 3.10 15.69 -15.34
N VAL A 168 1.93 15.20 -14.91
CA VAL A 168 1.61 13.75 -14.80
C VAL A 168 1.63 13.08 -16.16
N LEU A 169 0.92 13.63 -17.15
CA LEU A 169 0.87 13.03 -18.49
C LEU A 169 2.21 13.08 -19.22
N LYS A 170 3.02 14.10 -18.94
CA LYS A 170 4.39 14.20 -19.47
C LYS A 170 5.30 13.12 -18.89
N ALA A 171 5.14 12.76 -17.61
CA ALA A 171 5.92 11.69 -16.99
C ALA A 171 5.57 10.30 -17.55
N LYS A 172 4.32 10.07 -17.96
CA LYS A 172 3.90 8.84 -18.65
C LYS A 172 4.50 8.68 -20.04
N ALA A 173 4.65 9.79 -20.78
CA ALA A 173 5.08 9.77 -22.18
C ALA A 173 6.60 9.76 -22.39
N GLY A 174 7.39 9.88 -21.32
CA GLY A 174 8.86 9.86 -21.34
C GLY A 174 9.43 8.57 -20.80
#